data_AF-A0A132NFB6-F1
#
_entry.id   AF-A0A132NFB6-F1
#
_cell.length_a   1.000
_cell.length_b   1.000
_cell.length_c   1.000
_cell.angle_alpha   90.00
_cell.angle_beta   90.00
_cell.angle_gamma   90.00
#
_symmetry.space_group_name_H-M   'P 1'
#
loop_
_entity.id
_entity.type
_entity.pdbx_description
1 polymer ?
#
loop_
_entity_poly.entity_id
_entity_poly.type
_entity_poly.pdbx_seq_one_letter_code
_entity_poly.pdbx_strand_id
1 'polypeptide(L)' 'MAAMDEEKMPIDEVLREELLRHLIRTGYLPFHYGGNPEQFYRALERFHRDQGLEALYSDRQWITLKALNVLRSLPDNIRN' A
#
# COMPACT_ATOMS: atom_id res chain seq x y z
N MET A 1 -6.97 4.58 -23.71
CA MET A 1 -7.06 5.28 -22.41
C MET A 1 -6.23 4.46 -21.43
N ALA A 2 -4.90 4.69 -21.38
CA ALA A 2 -3.95 3.72 -20.81
C ALA A 2 -2.62 4.36 -20.38
N ALA A 3 -2.65 5.48 -19.64
CA ALA A 3 -1.42 6.10 -19.14
C ALA A 3 -1.49 6.59 -17.69
N MET A 4 -2.69 6.67 -17.08
CA MET A 4 -2.85 7.19 -15.71
C MET A 4 -2.56 6.12 -14.64
N ASP A 5 -2.63 4.83 -14.99
CA ASP A 5 -2.50 3.72 -14.05
C ASP A 5 -1.05 3.43 -13.60
N GLU A 6 -0.04 3.90 -14.34
CA GLU A 6 1.38 3.68 -14.03
C GLU A 6 2.10 4.93 -13.51
N GLU A 7 1.36 6.04 -13.32
CA GLU A 7 1.93 7.26 -12.76
C GLU A 7 2.38 7.01 -11.31
N LYS A 8 3.69 7.17 -11.08
CA LYS A 8 4.33 7.00 -9.78
C LYS A 8 4.23 8.32 -9.01
N MET A 9 3.69 8.23 -7.80
CA MET A 9 3.60 9.33 -6.86
C MET A 9 4.53 9.10 -5.68
N PRO A 10 5.21 10.15 -5.18
CA PRO A 10 6.01 10.03 -3.97
C PRO A 10 5.08 9.81 -2.78
N ILE A 11 5.51 8.97 -1.83
CA ILE A 11 4.80 8.74 -0.57
C ILE A 11 5.18 9.87 0.40
N ASP A 12 4.44 10.96 0.36
CA ASP A 12 4.50 12.03 1.36
C ASP A 12 3.87 11.61 2.70
N GLU A 13 3.92 12.49 3.71
CA GLU A 13 3.43 12.19 5.06
C GLU A 13 1.93 11.87 5.09
N VAL A 14 1.11 12.61 4.35
CA VAL A 14 -0.34 12.43 4.30
C VAL A 14 -0.67 11.11 3.61
N LEU A 15 -0.04 10.85 2.46
CA LEU A 15 -0.22 9.59 1.74
C LEU A 15 0.27 8.39 2.58
N ARG A 16 1.38 8.55 3.31
CA ARG A 16 1.88 7.51 4.20
C ARG A 16 0.88 7.16 5.30
N GLU A 17 0.27 8.14 5.94
CA GLU A 17 -0.78 7.91 6.94
C GLU A 17 -2.00 7.19 6.34
N GLU A 18 -2.38 7.56 5.12
CA GLU A 18 -3.48 6.92 4.41
C GLU A 18 -3.15 5.44 4.12
N LEU A 19 -1.96 5.17 3.56
CA LEU A 19 -1.48 3.82 3.29
C LEU A 19 -1.41 3.00 4.57
N LEU A 20 -0.93 3.58 5.67
CA LEU A 20 -0.90 2.93 6.99
C LEU A 20 -2.31 2.49 7.42
N ARG A 21 -3.29 3.39 7.35
CA ARG A 21 -4.67 3.06 7.71
C ARG A 21 -5.21 1.93 6.85
N HIS A 22 -5.01 1.98 5.53
CA HIS A 22 -5.50 0.93 4.65
C HIS A 22 -4.77 -0.40 4.85
N LEU A 23 -3.45 -0.40 5.03
CA LEU A 23 -2.67 -1.62 5.28
C LEU A 23 -3.08 -2.27 6.60
N ILE A 24 -3.38 -1.48 7.65
CA ILE A 24 -3.93 -2.01 8.91
C ILE A 24 -5.33 -2.58 8.69
N ARG A 25 -6.21 -1.80 8.06
CA ARG A 25 -7.60 -2.16 7.77
C ARG A 25 -7.72 -3.47 6.97
N THR A 26 -6.83 -3.68 6.02
CA THR A 26 -6.78 -4.86 5.15
C THR A 26 -5.95 -6.01 5.74
N GLY A 27 -5.35 -5.82 6.92
CA GLY A 27 -4.59 -6.84 7.62
C GLY A 27 -3.17 -7.11 7.11
N TYR A 28 -2.65 -6.27 6.20
CA TYR A 28 -1.23 -6.29 5.82
C TYR A 28 -0.32 -5.77 6.95
N LEU A 29 -0.85 -4.89 7.79
CA LEU A 29 -0.23 -4.45 9.04
C LEU A 29 -1.11 -4.83 10.25
N PRO A 30 -0.51 -5.14 11.40
CA PRO A 30 -1.26 -5.40 12.63
C PRO A 30 -1.92 -4.12 13.16
N PHE A 31 -3.05 -4.25 13.84
CA PHE A 31 -3.75 -3.11 14.47
C PHE A 31 -2.86 -2.32 15.45
N HIS A 32 -1.98 -3.03 16.18
CA HIS A 32 -1.01 -2.44 17.10
C HIS A 32 0.32 -2.05 16.43
N TYR A 33 0.31 -1.72 15.14
CA TYR A 33 1.52 -1.34 14.42
C TYR A 33 2.24 -0.18 15.11
N GLY A 34 3.47 -0.43 15.58
CA GLY A 34 4.26 0.49 16.41
C GLY A 34 5.09 1.52 15.64
N GLY A 35 4.75 1.81 14.37
CA GLY A 35 5.45 2.84 13.60
C GLY A 35 6.77 2.42 12.95
N ASN A 36 7.17 1.15 13.00
CA ASN A 36 8.44 0.68 12.41
C ASN A 36 8.46 0.83 10.87
N PRO A 37 9.29 1.73 10.30
CA PRO A 37 9.30 2.00 8.86
C PRO A 37 9.56 0.76 8.00
N GLU A 38 10.40 -0.17 8.46
CA GLU A 38 10.70 -1.39 7.69
C GLU A 38 9.49 -2.32 7.60
N GLN A 39 8.70 -2.43 8.68
CA GLN A 39 7.47 -3.23 8.67
C GLN A 39 6.43 -2.63 7.71
N PHE A 40 6.31 -1.30 7.67
CA PHE A 40 5.47 -0.61 6.68
C PHE A 40 5.89 -0.95 5.24
N TYR A 41 7.18 -0.82 4.92
CA TYR A 41 7.64 -1.11 3.56
C TYR A 41 7.50 -2.59 3.18
N ARG A 42 7.71 -3.51 4.12
CA ARG A 42 7.44 -4.95 3.90
C ARG A 42 5.96 -5.24 3.68
N ALA A 43 5.07 -4.58 4.42
CA ALA A 43 3.63 -4.71 4.23
C ALA A 43 3.20 -4.16 2.86
N LEU A 44 3.78 -3.03 2.44
CA LEU A 44 3.55 -2.44 1.13
C LEU A 44 4.05 -3.37 0.00
N GLU A 45 5.25 -3.92 0.12
CA GLU A 45 5.79 -4.91 -0.82
C GLU A 45 4.92 -6.16 -0.90
N ARG A 46 4.51 -6.70 0.25
CA ARG A 46 3.61 -7.85 0.32
C ARG A 46 2.27 -7.57 -0.35
N PHE A 47 1.68 -6.40 -0.12
CA PHE A 47 0.46 -5.97 -0.80
C PHE A 47 0.64 -5.97 -2.32
N HIS A 48 1.75 -5.43 -2.84
CA HIS A 48 2.00 -5.45 -4.28
C HIS A 48 2.12 -6.87 -4.82
N ARG A 49 2.79 -7.78 -4.10
CA ARG A 49 2.87 -9.19 -4.49
C ARG A 49 1.51 -9.89 -4.47
N ASP A 50 0.77 -9.78 -3.38
CA ASP A 50 -0.50 -10.47 -3.20
C ASP A 50 -1.56 -9.99 -4.21
N GLN A 51 -1.46 -8.75 -4.70
CA GLN A 51 -2.35 -8.18 -5.72
C GLN A 51 -1.81 -8.30 -7.16
N GLY A 52 -0.66 -8.95 -7.38
CA GLY A 52 -0.05 -9.08 -8.71
C GLY A 52 0.44 -7.75 -9.31
N LEU A 53 0.78 -6.78 -8.47
CA LEU A 53 1.28 -5.45 -8.81
C LEU A 53 2.80 -5.33 -8.63
N GLU A 54 3.54 -6.44 -8.59
CA GLU A 54 5.00 -6.46 -8.35
C GLU A 54 5.77 -5.59 -9.36
N ALA A 55 5.34 -5.56 -10.62
CA ALA A 55 5.94 -4.71 -11.65
C ALA A 55 5.79 -3.20 -11.36
N LEU A 56 4.81 -2.81 -10.54
CA LEU A 56 4.56 -1.43 -10.12
C LEU A 56 5.32 -1.07 -8.84
N TYR A 57 5.81 -2.07 -8.09
CA TYR A 57 6.62 -1.86 -6.90
C TYR A 57 8.06 -1.52 -7.32
N SER A 58 8.30 -0.24 -7.54
CA SER A 58 9.58 0.23 -8.06
C SER A 58 10.58 0.61 -6.98
N ASP A 59 10.11 1.24 -5.90
CA ASP A 59 10.95 1.76 -4.82
C ASP A 59 10.08 2.04 -3.59
N ARG A 60 10.68 1.97 -2.40
CA ARG A 60 9.99 2.16 -1.11
C ARG A 60 9.36 3.54 -0.96
N GLN A 61 9.86 4.55 -1.67
CA GLN A 61 9.39 5.92 -1.56
C GLN A 61 8.24 6.26 -2.53
N TRP A 62 7.80 5.31 -3.36
CA TRP A 62 6.87 5.57 -4.45
C TRP A 62 5.72 4.57 -4.47
N ILE A 63 4.56 5.01 -4.93
CA ILE A 63 3.41 4.15 -5.20
C ILE A 63 2.73 4.60 -6.49
N THR A 64 2.17 3.66 -7.26
CA THR A 64 1.36 4.02 -8.44
C THR A 64 -0.08 4.31 -8.07
N LEU A 65 -0.75 5.16 -8.86
CA LEU A 65 -2.19 5.41 -8.70
C LEU A 65 -3.02 4.12 -8.76
N LYS A 66 -2.66 3.18 -9.63
CA LYS A 66 -3.32 1.88 -9.70
C LYS A 66 -3.20 1.10 -8.40
N ALA A 67 -2.00 1.01 -7.82
CA ALA A 67 -1.77 0.32 -6.56
C ALA A 67 -2.54 0.97 -5.40
N LEU A 68 -2.53 2.31 -5.34
CA LEU A 68 -3.31 3.04 -4.35
C LEU A 68 -4.82 2.76 -4.46
N ASN A 69 -5.36 2.81 -5.69
CA ASN A 69 -6.77 2.52 -5.93
C ASN A 69 -7.15 1.08 -5.54
N VAL A 70 -6.31 0.09 -5.88
CA VAL A 70 -6.53 -1.29 -5.46
C VAL A 70 -6.57 -1.40 -3.93
N LEU A 71 -5.59 -0.82 -3.23
CA LEU A 71 -5.51 -0.86 -1.76
C LEU A 71 -6.75 -0.22 -1.09
N ARG A 72 -7.26 0.88 -1.66
CA ARG A 72 -8.49 1.55 -1.20
C ARG A 72 -9.74 0.68 -1.38
N SER A 73 -9.79 -0.11 -2.46
CA SER A 73 -10.92 -0.97 -2.80
C SER A 73 -10.90 -2.34 -2.10
N LEU A 74 -9.79 -2.73 -1.48
CA LEU A 74 -9.71 -4.02 -0.78
C LEU A 74 -10.74 -4.13 0.36
N PRO A 75 -11.28 -5.32 0.63
CA PRO A 75 -12.18 -5.53 1.75
C PRO A 75 -11.45 -5.32 3.08
N ASP A 76 -12.21 -4.94 4.08
CA ASP A 76 -11.73 -4.85 5.46
C ASP A 76 -11.47 -6.26 6.02
N ASN A 77 -10.32 -6.45 6.67
CA ASN A 77 -9.88 -7.73 7.22
C ASN A 77 -10.00 -7.80 8.75
N ILE A 78 -10.89 -7.02 9.38
CA ILE A 78 -11.20 -7.09 10.83
C ILE A 78 -11.90 -8.43 11.21
N ARG A 79 -11.79 -9.46 10.37
CA ARG A 79 -12.14 -10.86 10.67
C ARG A 79 -10.87 -11.71 10.76
N ASN A 80 -10.14 -11.59 11.87
CA ASN A 80 -9.64 -12.75 12.62
C ASN A 80 -9.08 -12.33 13.98
#